data_AF-A0A2H0FP68-F1
#
_entry.id   AF-A0A2H0FP68-F1
#
_cell.length_a   1.000
_cell.length_b   1.000
_cell.length_c   1.000
_cell.angle_alpha   90.00
_cell.angle_beta   90.00
_cell.angle_gamma   90.00
#
_symmetry.space_group_name_H-M   'P 1'
#
loop_
_entity.id
_entity.type
_entity.pdbx_description
1 polymer ?
#
loop_
_entity_poly.entity_id
_entity_poly.type
_entity_poly.pdbx_seq_one_letter_code
_entity_poly.pdbx_strand_id
1 'polypeptide(L)'
;MKKYFFNVIIILIMLTNAILSQDTTFCGTVASSPDYLITNNIQLMKISNQPIAINVFIHKVAMDNGSYAITTTEVNNAMNILNSDYADFDISFILVGKDQINNTAFFNSPNANLFNVNPHSDAIDIYLIPEESTFNGGLAEDVISTAFFVAGKFNKSPYNELISTSVISHEMGHCLGLHHTHRGWRDGEEEDGTACVRN
;
A
#
# COMPACT_ATOMS: atom_id res chain seq x y z
N MET A 1 -4.85 50.62 5.83
CA MET A 1 -3.65 49.75 5.90
C MET A 1 -3.74 48.62 6.93
N LYS A 2 -4.27 48.84 8.16
CA LYS A 2 -4.36 47.79 9.20
C LYS A 2 -5.26 46.57 8.88
N LYS A 3 -6.36 46.73 8.13
CA LYS A 3 -7.28 45.63 7.78
C LYS A 3 -6.70 44.60 6.79
N TYR A 4 -5.86 45.06 5.86
CA TYR A 4 -5.19 44.16 4.89
C TYR A 4 -4.03 43.40 5.53
N PHE A 5 -3.37 43.99 6.53
CA PHE A 5 -2.28 43.35 7.27
C PHE A 5 -2.77 42.15 8.09
N PHE A 6 -3.97 42.24 8.68
CA PHE A 6 -4.57 41.15 9.45
C PHE A 6 -4.99 39.96 8.56
N ASN A 7 -5.51 40.23 7.35
CA ASN A 7 -5.90 39.19 6.40
C ASN A 7 -4.68 38.47 5.79
N VAL A 8 -3.55 39.16 5.59
CA VAL A 8 -2.30 38.54 5.13
C VAL A 8 -1.73 37.59 6.17
N ILE A 9 -1.84 37.92 7.47
CA ILE A 9 -1.37 37.04 8.56
C ILE A 9 -2.20 35.76 8.66
N ILE A 10 -3.53 35.83 8.47
CA ILE A 10 -4.40 34.64 8.49
C ILE A 10 -4.11 33.71 7.29
N ILE A 11 -3.85 34.27 6.11
CA ILE A 11 -3.46 33.49 4.92
C ILE A 11 -2.09 32.83 5.11
N LEU A 12 -1.15 33.52 5.79
CA LEU A 12 0.18 32.97 6.09
C LEU A 12 0.15 31.82 7.12
N ILE A 13 -0.76 31.87 8.08
CA ILE A 13 -0.97 30.81 9.10
C ILE A 13 -1.67 29.57 8.48
N MET A 14 -2.50 29.76 7.45
CA MET A 14 -3.13 28.65 6.71
C MET A 14 -2.14 27.92 5.79
N LEU A 15 -1.06 28.58 5.35
CA LEU A 15 -0.01 28.00 4.50
C LEU A 15 1.00 27.13 5.27
N THR A 16 1.07 27.22 6.61
CA THR A 16 2.06 26.45 7.41
C THR A 16 1.57 25.07 7.85
N ASN A 17 0.31 24.70 7.59
CA ASN A 17 -0.24 23.41 8.03
C ASN A 17 -0.18 22.30 6.96
N ALA A 18 0.52 22.50 5.85
CA ALA A 18 0.55 21.55 4.73
C ALA A 18 1.76 20.60 4.71
N ILE A 19 2.52 20.44 5.80
CA ILE A 19 3.72 19.59 5.80
C ILE A 19 3.89 18.81 7.11
N LEU A 20 3.01 17.84 7.34
CA LEU A 20 3.31 16.69 8.21
C LEU A 20 2.72 15.45 7.54
N SER A 21 3.43 14.91 6.56
CA SER A 21 3.04 13.66 5.92
C SER A 21 4.14 12.61 6.12
N GLN A 22 3.68 11.43 6.51
CA GLN A 22 4.33 10.11 6.54
C GLN A 22 5.20 9.77 7.76
N ASP A 23 4.64 8.88 8.60
CA ASP A 23 5.37 8.10 9.60
C ASP A 23 6.26 7.10 8.84
N THR A 24 7.59 7.24 8.98
CA THR A 24 8.60 6.59 8.13
C THR A 24 8.76 5.09 8.36
N THR A 25 7.83 4.46 9.09
CA THR A 25 7.82 3.01 9.41
C THR A 25 6.52 2.34 9.00
N PHE A 26 5.57 3.11 8.45
CA PHE A 26 4.22 2.66 8.15
C PHE A 26 4.12 1.87 6.84
N CYS A 27 4.97 2.18 5.85
CA CYS A 27 5.13 1.39 4.63
C CYS A 27 6.63 1.28 4.34
N GLY A 28 7.16 0.04 4.32
CA GLY A 28 8.60 -0.23 4.36
C GLY A 28 9.19 -0.91 3.13
N THR A 29 8.48 -0.92 2.00
CA THR A 29 8.94 -1.60 0.77
C THR A 29 10.25 -0.99 0.28
N VAL A 30 11.31 -1.80 0.22
CA VAL A 30 12.58 -1.43 -0.41
C VAL A 30 12.56 -1.92 -1.85
N ALA A 31 12.62 -1.02 -2.83
CA ALA A 31 12.68 -1.42 -4.22
C ALA A 31 14.06 -2.00 -4.55
N SER A 32 14.13 -3.32 -4.77
CA SER A 32 15.32 -3.96 -5.34
C SER A 32 15.29 -3.95 -6.86
N SER A 33 14.09 -3.83 -7.42
CA SER A 33 13.85 -3.74 -8.86
C SER A 33 13.95 -2.29 -9.37
N PRO A 34 14.63 -2.05 -10.50
CA PRO A 34 14.74 -0.73 -11.08
C PRO A 34 13.36 -0.28 -11.61
N ASP A 35 13.11 1.03 -11.57
CA ASP A 35 11.87 1.61 -12.06
C ASP A 35 11.59 1.14 -13.49
N TYR A 36 10.48 0.42 -13.67
CA TYR A 36 10.13 -0.20 -14.94
C TYR A 36 9.95 0.82 -16.07
N LEU A 37 9.41 2.01 -15.75
CA LEU A 37 9.18 3.07 -16.73
C LEU A 37 10.50 3.68 -17.20
N ILE A 38 11.42 3.90 -16.27
CA ILE A 38 12.76 4.43 -16.57
C ILE A 38 13.58 3.39 -17.34
N THR A 39 13.61 2.15 -16.84
CA THR A 39 14.41 1.05 -17.39
C THR A 39 14.01 0.72 -18.83
N ASN A 40 12.71 0.72 -19.12
CA ASN A 40 12.21 0.37 -20.44
C ASN A 40 11.94 1.59 -21.34
N ASN A 41 12.28 2.80 -20.88
CA ASN A 41 12.01 4.06 -21.58
C ASN A 41 10.56 4.14 -22.09
N ILE A 42 9.62 3.66 -21.28
CA ILE A 42 8.20 3.60 -21.66
C ILE A 42 7.63 4.99 -21.49
N GLN A 43 7.34 5.65 -22.61
CA GLN A 43 6.47 6.81 -22.61
C GLN A 43 5.13 6.38 -22.03
N LEU A 44 4.60 7.08 -21.02
CA LEU A 44 3.30 6.83 -20.38
C LEU A 44 2.20 6.81 -21.44
N MET A 45 2.00 5.63 -22.02
CA MET A 45 1.01 5.34 -23.03
C MET A 45 0.15 4.24 -22.44
N LYS A 46 -1.16 4.45 -22.48
CA LYS A 46 -2.11 3.35 -22.32
C LYS A 46 -1.90 2.42 -23.52
N ILE A 47 -1.00 1.44 -23.39
CA ILE A 47 -0.61 0.50 -24.46
C ILE A 47 -1.83 -0.33 -24.93
N SER A 48 -2.85 -0.44 -24.07
CA SER A 48 -4.09 -1.16 -24.35
C SER A 48 -5.30 -0.42 -23.80
N ASN A 49 -6.34 -0.29 -24.62
CA ASN A 49 -7.65 0.21 -24.20
C ASN A 49 -8.56 -0.89 -23.60
N GLN A 50 -8.00 -2.06 -23.30
CA GLN A 50 -8.75 -3.19 -22.75
C GLN A 50 -8.64 -3.21 -21.22
N PRO A 51 -9.75 -3.49 -20.53
CA PRO A 51 -9.72 -3.76 -19.10
C PRO A 51 -8.77 -4.89 -18.74
N ILE A 52 -8.01 -4.71 -17.66
CA ILE A 52 -7.11 -5.70 -17.10
C ILE A 52 -7.79 -6.29 -15.86
N ALA A 53 -7.80 -7.62 -15.78
CA ALA A 53 -8.27 -8.34 -14.60
C ALA A 53 -7.09 -9.10 -13.99
N ILE A 54 -6.84 -8.88 -12.70
CA ILE A 54 -5.73 -9.46 -11.95
C ILE A 54 -6.30 -10.39 -10.90
N ASN A 55 -5.84 -11.63 -10.88
CA ASN A 55 -6.23 -12.59 -9.85
C ASN A 55 -5.56 -12.24 -8.53
N VAL A 56 -6.29 -12.32 -7.44
CA VAL A 56 -5.77 -12.14 -6.08
C VAL A 56 -6.23 -13.28 -5.17
N PHE A 57 -5.35 -13.70 -4.26
CA PHE A 57 -5.64 -14.68 -3.22
C PHE A 57 -5.47 -14.02 -1.86
N ILE A 58 -6.45 -14.16 -0.96
CA ILE A 58 -6.42 -13.48 0.35
C ILE A 58 -6.09 -14.46 1.48
N HIS A 59 -5.02 -14.18 2.20
CA HIS A 59 -4.64 -14.88 3.42
C HIS A 59 -5.12 -14.10 4.64
N LYS A 60 -6.01 -14.72 5.44
CA LYS A 60 -6.48 -14.13 6.70
C LYS A 60 -5.51 -14.55 7.81
N VAL A 61 -4.64 -13.65 8.26
CA VAL A 61 -3.66 -13.98 9.29
C VAL A 61 -4.27 -13.74 10.66
N ALA A 62 -4.18 -14.73 11.54
CA ALA A 62 -4.79 -14.76 12.86
C ALA A 62 -3.78 -15.26 13.90
N MET A 63 -4.14 -15.18 15.19
CA MET A 63 -3.37 -15.85 16.25
C MET A 63 -3.39 -17.38 16.09
N ASP A 64 -2.47 -18.07 16.77
CA ASP A 64 -2.34 -19.55 16.70
C ASP A 64 -3.66 -20.27 17.07
N ASN A 65 -4.43 -19.68 17.97
CA ASN A 65 -5.73 -20.20 18.39
C ASN A 65 -6.89 -19.84 17.43
N GLY A 66 -6.59 -19.17 16.30
CA GLY A 66 -7.55 -18.71 15.30
C GLY A 66 -8.34 -17.44 15.69
N SER A 67 -8.04 -16.83 16.84
CA SER A 67 -8.68 -15.57 17.25
C SER A 67 -8.20 -14.40 16.40
N TYR A 68 -9.07 -13.40 16.27
CA TYR A 68 -8.83 -12.21 15.44
C TYR A 68 -8.57 -12.55 13.97
N ALA A 69 -9.10 -13.66 13.47
CA ALA A 69 -9.17 -13.84 12.03
C ALA A 69 -10.20 -12.85 11.46
N ILE A 70 -9.81 -12.12 10.41
CA ILE A 70 -10.75 -11.26 9.70
C ILE A 70 -11.92 -12.06 9.13
N THR A 71 -13.07 -11.42 9.05
CA THR A 71 -14.31 -11.96 8.54
C THR A 71 -14.35 -11.93 7.01
N THR A 72 -15.31 -12.66 6.43
CA THR A 72 -15.58 -12.56 4.98
C THR A 72 -16.07 -11.17 4.58
N THR A 73 -16.71 -10.43 5.48
CA THR A 73 -17.16 -9.06 5.21
C THR A 73 -15.97 -8.12 5.06
N GLU A 74 -14.97 -8.22 5.94
CA GLU A 74 -13.74 -7.42 5.84
C GLU A 74 -12.96 -7.75 4.56
N VAL A 75 -12.87 -9.03 4.19
CA VAL A 75 -12.32 -9.46 2.90
C VAL A 75 -13.04 -8.78 1.72
N ASN A 76 -14.38 -8.78 1.74
CA ASN A 76 -15.15 -8.15 0.67
C ASN A 76 -14.97 -6.62 0.64
N ASN A 77 -14.85 -5.98 1.81
CA ASN A 77 -14.59 -4.55 1.90
C ASN A 77 -13.22 -4.19 1.32
N ALA A 78 -12.18 -4.95 1.66
CA ALA A 78 -10.84 -4.80 1.10
C ALA A 78 -10.86 -4.93 -0.44
N MET A 79 -11.56 -5.95 -0.97
CA MET A 79 -11.74 -6.12 -2.42
C MET A 79 -12.51 -4.98 -3.07
N ASN A 80 -13.51 -4.42 -2.40
CA ASN A 80 -14.27 -3.28 -2.92
C ASN A 80 -13.42 -2.01 -2.99
N ILE A 81 -12.57 -1.78 -1.99
CA ILE A 81 -11.61 -0.65 -1.98
C ILE A 81 -10.63 -0.81 -3.13
N LEU A 82 -9.98 -1.96 -3.26
CA LEU A 82 -9.05 -2.23 -4.36
C LEU A 82 -9.70 -2.01 -5.73
N ASN A 83 -10.88 -2.58 -5.98
CA ASN A 83 -11.56 -2.41 -7.25
C ASN A 83 -12.01 -0.96 -7.48
N SER A 84 -12.46 -0.25 -6.44
CA SER A 84 -12.87 1.15 -6.55
C SER A 84 -11.68 2.07 -6.87
N ASP A 85 -10.55 1.87 -6.21
CA ASP A 85 -9.36 2.73 -6.36
C ASP A 85 -8.69 2.57 -7.73
N TYR A 86 -8.86 1.40 -8.36
CA TYR A 86 -8.26 1.07 -9.65
C TYR A 86 -9.23 1.14 -10.84
N ALA A 87 -10.53 1.37 -10.61
CA ALA A 87 -11.58 1.36 -11.63
C ALA A 87 -11.33 2.39 -12.75
N ASP A 88 -10.88 3.60 -12.40
CA ASP A 88 -10.61 4.68 -13.37
C ASP A 88 -9.45 4.36 -14.32
N PHE A 89 -8.64 3.34 -13.99
CA PHE A 89 -7.52 2.87 -14.80
C PHE A 89 -7.86 1.59 -15.59
N ASP A 90 -9.13 1.20 -15.63
CA ASP A 90 -9.62 -0.05 -16.22
C ASP A 90 -8.92 -1.31 -15.65
N ILE A 91 -8.49 -1.25 -14.38
CA ILE A 91 -7.89 -2.38 -13.66
C ILE A 91 -8.92 -2.90 -12.64
N SER A 92 -9.09 -4.22 -12.62
CA SER A 92 -9.98 -4.92 -11.69
C SER A 92 -9.29 -6.12 -11.06
N PHE A 93 -9.73 -6.49 -9.85
CA PHE A 93 -9.18 -7.59 -9.07
C PHE A 93 -10.23 -8.67 -8.84
N ILE A 94 -9.87 -9.91 -9.17
CA ILE A 94 -10.71 -11.10 -9.05
C ILE A 94 -10.21 -11.92 -7.85
N LEU A 95 -11.05 -12.08 -6.83
CA LEU A 95 -10.76 -12.97 -5.71
C LEU A 95 -10.89 -14.43 -6.17
N VAL A 96 -9.76 -15.12 -6.38
CA VAL A 96 -9.75 -16.52 -6.81
C VAL A 96 -9.81 -17.51 -5.64
N GLY A 97 -9.44 -17.06 -4.43
CA GLY A 97 -9.49 -17.88 -3.24
C GLY A 97 -9.14 -17.11 -1.98
N LYS A 98 -9.35 -17.77 -0.83
CA LYS A 98 -8.93 -17.27 0.47
C LYS A 98 -8.69 -18.41 1.44
N ASP A 99 -7.74 -18.25 2.34
CA ASP A 99 -7.47 -19.18 3.43
C ASP A 99 -7.28 -18.46 4.77
N GLN A 100 -6.85 -19.19 5.78
CA GLN A 100 -6.51 -18.63 7.09
C GLN A 100 -5.17 -19.18 7.55
N ILE A 101 -4.29 -18.29 8.01
CA ILE A 101 -2.99 -18.61 8.58
C ILE A 101 -3.06 -18.30 10.08
N ASN A 102 -3.02 -19.34 10.90
CA ASN A 102 -2.95 -19.20 12.35
C ASN A 102 -1.48 -19.17 12.78
N ASN A 103 -0.93 -17.99 12.98
CA ASN A 103 0.46 -17.80 13.39
C ASN A 103 0.60 -16.50 14.20
N THR A 104 0.73 -16.62 15.53
CA THR A 104 0.82 -15.46 16.43
C THR A 104 2.06 -14.59 16.14
N ALA A 105 3.15 -15.18 15.66
CA ALA A 105 4.36 -14.43 15.34
C ALA A 105 4.14 -13.54 14.11
N PHE A 106 3.57 -14.07 13.03
CA PHE A 106 3.23 -13.26 11.86
C PHE A 106 2.08 -12.28 12.13
N PHE A 107 1.14 -12.65 12.99
CA PHE A 107 0.06 -11.75 13.40
C PHE A 107 0.60 -10.49 14.10
N ASN A 108 1.58 -10.63 15.00
CA ASN A 108 2.09 -9.50 15.78
C ASN A 108 3.28 -8.77 15.13
N SER A 109 4.07 -9.48 14.32
CA SER A 109 5.30 -8.96 13.72
C SER A 109 5.50 -9.52 12.31
N PRO A 110 4.60 -9.17 11.38
CA PRO A 110 4.71 -9.59 9.99
C PRO A 110 6.02 -9.06 9.38
N ASN A 111 6.60 -9.85 8.48
CA ASN A 111 7.86 -9.56 7.80
C ASN A 111 7.91 -10.36 6.49
N ALA A 112 8.95 -10.14 5.68
CA ALA A 112 9.06 -10.73 4.35
C ALA A 112 8.99 -12.27 4.29
N ASN A 113 9.26 -12.98 5.41
CA ASN A 113 9.09 -14.44 5.41
C ASN A 113 7.63 -14.87 5.25
N LEU A 114 6.67 -13.99 5.56
CA LEU A 114 5.24 -14.25 5.39
C LEU A 114 4.88 -14.52 3.93
N PHE A 115 5.57 -13.89 2.97
CA PHE A 115 5.31 -14.06 1.54
C PHE A 115 5.59 -15.48 1.02
N ASN A 116 6.33 -16.29 1.79
CA ASN A 116 6.60 -17.69 1.47
C ASN A 116 5.54 -18.66 2.04
N VAL A 117 4.48 -18.16 2.69
CA VAL A 117 3.48 -18.99 3.36
C VAL A 117 2.25 -19.14 2.47
N ASN A 118 2.12 -20.33 1.85
CA ASN A 118 1.05 -20.67 0.91
C ASN A 118 0.99 -19.77 -0.35
N PRO A 119 2.12 -19.51 -1.05
CA PRO A 119 2.10 -18.63 -2.21
C PRO A 119 1.35 -19.23 -3.41
N HIS A 120 0.80 -18.37 -4.25
CA HIS A 120 0.06 -18.74 -5.47
C HIS A 120 0.77 -18.22 -6.72
N SER A 121 1.06 -19.11 -7.67
CA SER A 121 1.76 -18.73 -8.91
C SER A 121 0.90 -17.98 -9.93
N ASP A 122 -0.43 -17.98 -9.75
CA ASP A 122 -1.42 -17.44 -10.68
C ASP A 122 -2.29 -16.33 -10.07
N ALA A 123 -1.86 -15.77 -8.93
CA ALA A 123 -2.53 -14.68 -8.23
C ALA A 123 -1.50 -13.83 -7.46
N ILE A 124 -1.88 -12.59 -7.10
CA ILE A 124 -1.15 -11.81 -6.10
C ILE A 124 -1.67 -12.21 -4.71
N ASP A 125 -0.76 -12.61 -3.83
CA ASP A 125 -1.06 -13.00 -2.46
C ASP A 125 -1.17 -11.77 -1.54
N ILE A 126 -2.34 -11.61 -0.92
CA ILE A 126 -2.66 -10.48 -0.04
C ILE A 126 -2.85 -10.99 1.38
N TYR A 127 -1.93 -10.66 2.28
CA TYR A 127 -2.01 -11.05 3.68
C TYR A 127 -2.65 -9.94 4.49
N LEU A 128 -3.85 -10.18 5.00
CA LEU A 128 -4.61 -9.21 5.78
C LEU A 128 -4.58 -9.59 7.26
N ILE A 129 -4.09 -8.67 8.08
CA ILE A 129 -3.99 -8.80 9.53
C ILE A 129 -4.81 -7.63 10.14
N PRO A 130 -5.74 -7.90 11.06
CA PRO A 130 -6.66 -6.87 11.54
C PRO A 130 -6.02 -5.87 12.50
N GLU A 131 -6.83 -4.91 12.96
CA GLU A 131 -6.42 -3.85 13.90
C GLU A 131 -5.88 -4.34 15.26
N GLU A 132 -6.11 -5.58 15.65
CA GLU A 132 -5.57 -6.16 16.88
C GLU A 132 -4.10 -6.59 16.78
N SER A 133 -3.51 -6.54 15.58
CA SER A 133 -2.07 -6.68 15.42
C SER A 133 -1.32 -5.63 16.23
N THR A 134 -0.16 -6.00 16.79
CA THR A 134 0.77 -5.02 17.36
C THR A 134 1.57 -4.25 16.31
N PHE A 135 1.52 -4.66 15.04
CA PHE A 135 2.15 -3.99 13.92
C PHE A 135 1.13 -3.11 13.19
N ASN A 136 1.53 -1.89 12.82
CA ASN A 136 0.71 -0.94 12.08
C ASN A 136 1.41 -0.53 10.80
N GLY A 137 0.97 -1.06 9.66
CA GLY A 137 1.53 -0.70 8.36
C GLY A 137 1.32 -1.75 7.27
N GLY A 138 2.05 -1.59 6.18
CA GLY A 138 2.10 -2.53 5.07
C GLY A 138 3.53 -2.74 4.54
N LEU A 139 3.69 -3.84 3.82
CA LEU A 139 4.92 -4.17 3.11
C LEU A 139 4.58 -5.01 1.88
N ALA A 140 5.06 -4.59 0.73
CA ALA A 140 5.16 -5.43 -0.46
C ALA A 140 6.52 -6.13 -0.52
N GLU A 141 6.56 -7.32 -1.13
CA GLU A 141 7.79 -8.10 -1.29
C GLU A 141 8.88 -7.35 -2.07
N ASP A 142 8.49 -6.62 -3.11
CA ASP A 142 9.33 -5.72 -3.90
C ASP A 142 8.42 -4.75 -4.67
N VAL A 143 9.01 -3.84 -5.43
CA VAL A 143 8.34 -3.17 -6.55
C VAL A 143 8.36 -4.12 -7.75
N ILE A 144 7.19 -4.44 -8.29
CA ILE A 144 6.95 -5.57 -9.20
C ILE A 144 7.10 -6.90 -8.45
N SER A 145 6.06 -7.28 -7.73
CA SER A 145 6.04 -8.49 -6.91
C SER A 145 4.68 -9.19 -6.95
N THR A 146 4.62 -10.36 -6.34
CA THR A 146 3.40 -11.19 -6.27
C THR A 146 2.80 -11.26 -4.87
N ALA A 147 3.31 -10.50 -3.90
CA ALA A 147 2.83 -10.58 -2.53
C ALA A 147 3.00 -9.28 -1.74
N PHE A 148 2.07 -9.02 -0.83
CA PHE A 148 2.16 -7.97 0.18
C PHE A 148 1.29 -8.23 1.40
N PHE A 149 1.57 -7.58 2.53
CA PHE A 149 0.72 -7.59 3.71
C PHE A 149 0.25 -6.20 4.13
N VAL A 150 -0.90 -6.14 4.80
CA VAL A 150 -1.42 -4.95 5.50
C VAL A 150 -1.88 -5.38 6.89
N ALA A 151 -1.48 -4.61 7.91
CA ALA A 151 -1.67 -4.97 9.31
C ALA A 151 -2.01 -3.77 10.20
N GLY A 152 -2.92 -3.99 11.14
CA GLY A 152 -3.16 -3.05 12.23
C GLY A 152 -4.05 -1.87 11.85
N LYS A 153 -3.77 -0.71 12.44
CA LYS A 153 -4.56 0.52 12.30
C LYS A 153 -3.69 1.77 12.28
N PHE A 154 -4.27 2.90 11.91
CA PHE A 154 -3.56 4.17 12.02
C PHE A 154 -3.19 4.50 13.47
N ASN A 155 -1.98 5.00 13.70
CA ASN A 155 -1.49 5.45 15.02
C ASN A 155 -2.12 6.76 15.51
N LYS A 156 -3.04 7.35 14.74
CA LYS A 156 -3.70 8.63 15.03
C LYS A 156 -5.18 8.54 14.73
N SER A 157 -5.96 9.30 15.49
CA SER A 157 -7.41 9.45 15.28
C SER A 157 -7.72 9.76 13.80
N PRO A 158 -8.69 9.07 13.17
CA PRO A 158 -9.71 8.21 13.79
C PRO A 158 -9.28 6.77 14.14
N TYR A 159 -8.00 6.40 14.01
CA TYR A 159 -7.48 5.06 14.30
C TYR A 159 -8.15 3.95 13.47
N ASN A 160 -8.55 4.28 12.24
CA ASN A 160 -9.18 3.31 11.35
C ASN A 160 -8.23 2.13 11.09
N GLU A 161 -8.82 0.94 11.03
CA GLU A 161 -8.15 -0.28 10.62
C GLU A 161 -7.61 -0.17 9.19
N LEU A 162 -6.36 -0.58 8.96
CA LEU A 162 -5.68 -0.34 7.69
C LEU A 162 -6.26 -1.16 6.54
N ILE A 163 -6.70 -2.40 6.80
CA ILE A 163 -7.30 -3.27 5.78
C ILE A 163 -8.64 -2.71 5.24
N SER A 164 -9.23 -1.73 5.95
CA SER A 164 -10.44 -1.01 5.56
C SER A 164 -10.18 0.31 4.83
N THR A 165 -8.94 0.55 4.40
CA THR A 165 -8.49 1.83 3.82
C THR A 165 -7.68 1.60 2.55
N SER A 166 -7.38 2.66 1.79
CA SER A 166 -6.56 2.60 0.58
C SER A 166 -5.08 2.23 0.82
N VAL A 167 -4.67 1.88 2.04
CA VAL A 167 -3.35 1.26 2.29
C VAL A 167 -3.21 -0.04 1.51
N ILE A 168 -4.29 -0.81 1.36
CA ILE A 168 -4.28 -2.01 0.51
C ILE A 168 -3.97 -1.67 -0.95
N SER A 169 -4.50 -0.56 -1.45
CA SER A 169 -4.28 -0.08 -2.82
C SER A 169 -2.85 0.44 -3.02
N HIS A 170 -2.28 1.04 -1.99
CA HIS A 170 -0.89 1.47 -1.94
C HIS A 170 0.08 0.29 -2.09
N GLU A 171 -0.09 -0.76 -1.28
CA GLU A 171 0.78 -1.95 -1.36
C GLU A 171 0.57 -2.75 -2.65
N MET A 172 -0.67 -2.83 -3.15
CA MET A 172 -0.95 -3.36 -4.49
C MET A 172 -0.22 -2.55 -5.57
N GLY A 173 -0.11 -1.24 -5.40
CA GLY A 173 0.63 -0.36 -6.32
C GLY A 173 2.09 -0.79 -6.46
N HIS A 174 2.74 -1.16 -5.36
CA HIS A 174 4.10 -1.72 -5.39
C HIS A 174 4.16 -3.01 -6.20
N CYS A 175 3.21 -3.94 -6.00
CA CYS A 175 3.14 -5.17 -6.78
C CYS A 175 3.00 -4.88 -8.30
N LEU A 176 2.33 -3.79 -8.65
CA LEU A 176 2.13 -3.34 -10.04
C LEU A 176 3.26 -2.43 -10.57
N GLY A 177 4.35 -2.26 -9.82
CA GLY A 177 5.54 -1.54 -10.26
C GLY A 177 5.57 -0.05 -9.92
N LEU A 178 4.69 0.43 -9.03
CA LEU A 178 4.74 1.81 -8.55
C LEU A 178 5.69 1.93 -7.36
N HIS A 179 6.55 2.96 -7.39
CA HIS A 179 7.35 3.35 -6.23
C HIS A 179 6.63 4.43 -5.40
N HIS A 180 7.15 4.72 -4.20
CA HIS A 180 6.71 5.91 -3.45
C HIS A 180 6.94 7.20 -4.26
N THR A 181 6.01 8.15 -4.13
CA THR A 181 6.01 9.41 -4.89
C THR A 181 7.02 10.45 -4.39
N HIS A 182 7.68 10.23 -3.26
CA HIS A 182 8.65 11.13 -2.64
C HIS A 182 10.01 10.46 -2.46
N ARG A 183 10.61 10.04 -3.57
CA ARG A 183 11.94 9.42 -3.62
C ARG A 183 13.02 10.34 -3.02
N GLY A 184 13.94 9.78 -2.22
CA GLY A 184 15.20 10.43 -1.85
C GLY A 184 15.32 11.07 -0.46
N TRP A 185 14.36 10.92 0.47
CA TRP A 185 14.59 11.45 1.84
C TRP A 185 15.25 10.45 2.79
N ARG A 186 15.06 9.11 2.67
CA ARG A 186 15.54 8.23 3.74
C ARG A 186 16.07 6.82 3.46
N ASP A 187 15.75 6.14 2.36
CA ASP A 187 16.08 4.69 2.29
C ASP A 187 16.67 4.22 0.95
N GLY A 188 17.74 4.85 0.48
CA GLY A 188 18.70 4.17 -0.40
C GLY A 188 18.21 3.74 -1.79
N GLU A 189 17.06 4.21 -2.27
CA GLU A 189 16.75 4.18 -3.71
C GLU A 189 17.63 5.24 -4.40
N GLU A 190 18.57 4.78 -5.23
CA GLU A 190 19.73 5.56 -5.69
C GLU A 190 19.42 6.97 -6.24
N GLU A 191 20.24 7.90 -5.78
CA GLU A 191 20.37 9.28 -6.25
C GLU A 191 21.12 9.35 -7.59
N ASP A 192 20.44 9.72 -8.68
CA ASP A 192 21.11 10.37 -9.81
C ASP A 192 20.52 11.74 -10.16
N GLY A 193 19.57 12.24 -9.38
CA GLY A 193 19.04 13.60 -9.53
C GLY A 193 18.27 13.86 -10.83
N THR A 194 17.93 12.85 -11.62
CA THR A 194 17.14 13.03 -12.85
C THR A 194 15.63 13.19 -12.61
N ALA A 195 15.12 12.84 -11.42
CA ALA A 195 13.67 12.79 -11.13
C ALA A 195 13.02 14.13 -10.72
N CYS A 196 13.77 15.24 -10.63
CA CYS A 196 13.21 16.57 -10.35
C CYS A 196 13.64 17.66 -11.35
N VAL A 197 14.11 17.27 -12.55
CA VAL A 197 14.28 18.21 -13.65
C VAL A 197 13.33 17.82 -14.77
N ARG A 198 12.11 18.39 -14.71
CA ARG A 198 11.36 18.62 -15.95
C ARG A 198 12.21 19.56 -16.80
N ASN A 199 12.64 19.08 -17.97
CA ASN A 199 12.78 19.96 -19.13
C ASN A 199 11.39 20.17 -19.74
#